data_AF-A0AAV9FSJ8-F1
#
_entry.id   AF-A0AAV9FSJ8-F1
#
_cell.length_a   1.000
_cell.length_b   1.000
_cell.length_c   1.000
_cell.angle_alpha   90.00
_cell.angle_beta   90.00
_cell.angle_gamma   90.00
#
_symmetry.space_group_name_H-M   'P 1'
#
loop_
_entity.id
_entity.type
_entity.pdbx_description
1 polymer ?
#
loop_
_entity_poly.entity_id
_entity_poly.type
_entity_poly.pdbx_seq_one_letter_code
_entity_poly.pdbx_strand_id
1 'polypeptide(L)'
;MFKKISDFAYQRSWKEAVVFYIVWLIIIIIFSGLISSIAIGLLGIVGLKFLPEESFQIGVKIGNFIAVVGCLLISFTILKKKNLHTHIGFILIGFFSGILAVILGGFGGLIPCLYLSTLPNNSKNN
;
A
#
# COMPACT_ATOMS: atom_id res chain seq x y z
N MET A 1 -7.33 -4.00 -19.69
CA MET A 1 -6.94 -3.18 -18.52
C MET A 1 -6.51 -4.04 -17.32
N PHE A 2 -7.31 -4.99 -16.84
CA PHE A 2 -6.97 -5.81 -15.66
C PHE A 2 -5.72 -6.71 -15.78
N LYS A 3 -5.36 -7.15 -17.01
CA LYS A 3 -4.17 -7.98 -17.26
C LYS A 3 -2.83 -7.31 -16.87
N LYS A 4 -2.79 -5.98 -16.70
CA LYS A 4 -1.57 -5.25 -16.33
C LYS A 4 -1.61 -4.64 -14.93
N ILE A 5 -2.56 -5.03 -14.08
CA ILE A 5 -2.68 -4.46 -12.73
C ILE A 5 -1.46 -4.78 -11.86
N SER A 6 -0.94 -6.00 -11.96
CA SER A 6 0.28 -6.45 -11.29
C SER A 6 1.57 -6.05 -12.04
N ASP A 7 1.47 -5.46 -13.22
CA ASP A 7 2.61 -4.90 -13.94
C ASP A 7 2.89 -3.47 -13.44
N PHE A 8 3.77 -3.36 -12.45
CA PHE A 8 4.16 -2.07 -11.88
C PHE A 8 5.04 -1.23 -12.81
N ALA A 9 5.62 -1.80 -13.88
CA ALA A 9 6.39 -1.04 -14.87
C ALA A 9 5.49 -0.34 -15.90
N TYR A 10 4.28 -0.86 -16.12
CA TYR A 10 3.32 -0.31 -17.08
C TYR A 10 2.98 1.17 -16.79
N GLN A 11 3.03 2.00 -17.83
CA GLN A 11 2.57 3.38 -17.77
C GLN A 11 1.04 3.38 -17.92
N ARG A 12 0.36 3.73 -16.83
CA ARG A 12 -1.11 3.73 -16.77
C ARG A 12 -1.64 5.08 -17.21
N SER A 13 -2.75 5.06 -17.94
CA SER A 13 -3.59 6.26 -18.12
C SER A 13 -4.27 6.66 -16.81
N TRP A 14 -4.75 7.90 -16.71
CA TRP A 14 -5.42 8.41 -15.51
C TRP A 14 -6.58 7.50 -15.04
N LYS A 15 -7.40 7.01 -15.98
CA LYS A 15 -8.51 6.09 -15.69
C LYS A 15 -8.03 4.74 -15.15
N GLU A 16 -6.96 4.19 -15.73
CA GLU A 16 -6.38 2.92 -15.28
C GLU A 16 -5.66 3.03 -13.94
N ALA A 17 -5.07 4.19 -13.66
CA ALA A 17 -4.43 4.48 -12.38
C ALA A 17 -5.48 4.47 -11.27
N VAL A 18 -6.65 5.09 -11.47
CA VAL A 18 -7.75 5.07 -10.48
C VAL A 18 -8.22 3.63 -10.22
N VAL A 19 -8.34 2.81 -11.26
CA VAL A 19 -8.68 1.38 -11.09
C VAL A 19 -7.59 0.65 -10.31
N PHE A 20 -6.32 0.90 -10.60
CA PHE A 20 -5.19 0.34 -9.84
C PHE A 20 -5.26 0.75 -8.36
N TYR A 21 -5.56 2.01 -8.06
CA TYR A 21 -5.74 2.50 -6.69
C TYR A 21 -6.85 1.74 -5.97
N ILE A 22 -8.05 1.63 -6.57
CA ILE A 22 -9.19 0.97 -5.95
C ILE A 22 -8.88 -0.51 -5.68
N VAL A 23 -8.28 -1.20 -6.63
CA VAL A 23 -7.94 -2.63 -6.49
C VAL A 23 -6.91 -2.84 -5.38
N TRP A 24 -5.83 -2.06 -5.35
CA TRP A 24 -4.81 -2.17 -4.29
C TRP A 24 -5.35 -1.78 -2.92
N LEU A 25 -6.26 -0.81 -2.87
CA LEU A 25 -6.91 -0.41 -1.63
C LEU A 25 -7.77 -1.55 -1.06
N ILE A 26 -8.58 -2.20 -1.90
CA ILE A 26 -9.38 -3.37 -1.50
C ILE A 26 -8.47 -4.50 -1.02
N ILE A 27 -7.38 -4.78 -1.73
CA ILE A 27 -6.39 -5.78 -1.33
C ILE A 27 -5.82 -5.46 0.06
N ILE A 28 -5.41 -4.21 0.31
CA ILE A 28 -4.88 -3.78 1.62
C ILE A 28 -5.94 -3.93 2.72
N ILE A 29 -7.21 -3.58 2.46
CA ILE A 29 -8.29 -3.74 3.44
C ILE A 29 -8.50 -5.22 3.77
N ILE A 30 -8.60 -6.09 2.77
CA ILE A 30 -8.82 -7.53 2.98
C ILE A 30 -7.62 -8.14 3.71
N PHE A 31 -6.40 -7.87 3.27
CA PHE A 31 -5.18 -8.39 3.90
C PHE A 31 -5.02 -7.89 5.34
N SER A 32 -5.29 -6.61 5.59
CA SER A 32 -5.19 -6.05 6.93
C SER A 32 -6.19 -6.65 7.90
N GLY A 33 -7.44 -6.89 7.46
CA GLY A 33 -8.45 -7.59 8.25
C GLY A 33 -8.05 -9.04 8.57
N LEU A 34 -7.57 -9.78 7.57
CA LEU A 34 -7.12 -11.18 7.74
C LEU A 34 -5.92 -11.30 8.68
N ILE A 35 -4.90 -10.46 8.52
CA ILE A 35 -3.71 -10.50 9.38
C ILE A 35 -4.08 -10.10 10.81
N SER A 36 -4.96 -9.10 10.98
CA SER A 36 -5.42 -8.66 12.30
C SER A 36 -6.21 -9.76 13.03
N SER A 37 -7.10 -10.47 12.34
CA SER A 37 -7.87 -11.56 12.94
C SER A 37 -6.99 -12.75 13.31
N ILE A 38 -6.01 -13.11 12.48
CA ILE A 38 -5.01 -14.15 12.79
C ILE A 38 -4.17 -13.75 14.01
N ALA A 39 -3.69 -12.50 14.06
CA ALA A 39 -2.87 -12.00 15.17
C ALA A 39 -3.63 -12.04 16.51
N ILE A 40 -4.88 -11.56 16.53
CA ILE A 40 -5.73 -11.58 17.74
C ILE A 40 -6.09 -13.03 18.11
N GLY A 41 -6.43 -13.86 17.12
CA GLY A 41 -6.74 -15.27 17.34
C GLY A 41 -5.57 -16.05 17.96
N LEU A 42 -4.35 -15.81 17.47
CA LEU A 42 -3.12 -16.39 18.04
C LEU A 42 -2.90 -15.98 19.49
N LEU A 43 -3.09 -14.70 19.83
CA LEU A 43 -2.97 -14.22 21.21
C LEU A 43 -4.00 -14.88 22.14
N GLY A 44 -5.21 -15.14 21.63
CA GLY A 44 -6.24 -15.89 22.36
C GLY A 44 -5.82 -17.32 22.72
N ILE A 45 -5.03 -17.99 21.88
CA ILE A 45 -4.50 -19.35 22.13
C ILE A 45 -3.46 -19.33 23.27
N VAL A 46 -2.68 -18.24 23.40
CA VAL A 46 -1.69 -18.05 24.47
C VAL A 46 -2.33 -17.59 25.79
N GLY A 47 -3.66 -17.52 25.85
CA GLY A 47 -4.41 -17.16 27.06
C GLY A 47 -4.63 -15.66 27.26
N LEU A 48 -4.21 -14.82 26.32
CA LEU A 48 -4.52 -13.39 26.32
C LEU A 48 -5.92 -13.18 25.73
N LYS A 49 -6.93 -13.10 26.61
CA LYS A 49 -8.29 -12.72 26.24
C LYS A 49 -8.47 -11.21 26.35
N PHE A 50 -8.79 -10.58 25.24
CA PHE A 50 -9.13 -9.17 25.18
C PHE A 50 -10.64 -9.00 25.17
N LEU A 51 -11.12 -7.89 25.72
CA LEU A 51 -12.50 -7.47 25.51
C LEU A 51 -12.73 -7.15 24.01
N PRO A 52 -13.98 -7.19 23.51
CA PRO A 52 -14.28 -6.87 22.12
C PRO A 52 -13.76 -5.50 21.67
N GLU A 53 -13.85 -4.50 22.56
CA GLU A 53 -13.40 -3.12 22.31
C GLU A 53 -11.87 -3.02 22.18
N GLU A 54 -11.13 -3.69 23.06
CA GLU A 54 -9.67 -3.74 23.01
C GLU A 54 -9.18 -4.49 21.78
N SER A 55 -9.83 -5.61 21.46
CA SER A 55 -9.55 -6.39 20.25
C SER A 55 -9.72 -5.55 18.98
N PHE A 56 -10.78 -4.74 18.92
CA PHE A 56 -11.03 -3.84 17.81
C PHE A 56 -9.93 -2.76 17.70
N GLN A 57 -9.55 -2.11 18.81
CA GLN A 57 -8.48 -1.11 18.77
C GLN A 57 -7.12 -1.68 18.35
N ILE A 58 -6.78 -2.89 18.85
CA ILE A 58 -5.56 -3.60 18.44
C ILE A 58 -5.63 -3.91 16.93
N GLY A 59 -6.77 -4.40 16.45
CA GLY A 59 -6.99 -4.65 15.03
C GLY A 59 -6.84 -3.39 14.16
N VAL A 60 -7.38 -2.26 14.59
CA VAL A 60 -7.20 -0.97 13.89
C VAL A 60 -5.73 -0.54 13.85
N LYS A 61 -4.99 -0.71 14.94
CA LYS A 61 -3.55 -0.38 14.99
C LYS A 61 -2.73 -1.27 14.05
N ILE A 62 -2.98 -2.58 14.09
CA ILE A 62 -2.33 -3.56 13.19
C ILE A 62 -2.69 -3.23 11.73
N GLY A 63 -3.96 -2.94 11.46
CA GLY A 63 -4.43 -2.58 10.13
C GLY A 63 -3.79 -1.30 9.60
N ASN A 64 -3.64 -0.28 10.44
CA ASN A 64 -2.94 0.95 10.08
C ASN A 64 -1.47 0.68 9.77
N PHE A 65 -0.80 -0.12 10.60
CA PHE A 65 0.59 -0.53 10.35
C PHE A 65 0.74 -1.26 9.01
N ILE A 66 -0.16 -2.20 8.71
CA ILE A 66 -0.17 -2.93 7.43
C ILE A 66 -0.44 -1.97 6.27
N ALA A 67 -1.33 -1.00 6.42
CA ALA A 67 -1.62 0.00 5.40
C ALA A 67 -0.38 0.85 5.09
N VAL A 68 0.35 1.29 6.12
CA VAL A 68 1.62 2.04 5.97
C VAL A 68 2.65 1.21 5.23
N VAL A 69 2.93 -0.01 5.71
CA VAL A 69 3.92 -0.90 5.10
C VAL A 69 3.52 -1.27 3.67
N GLY A 70 2.24 -1.57 3.43
CA GLY A 70 1.71 -1.92 2.11
C GLY A 70 1.85 -0.77 1.11
N CYS A 71 1.49 0.45 1.49
CA CYS A 71 1.62 1.64 0.63
C CYS A 71 3.10 1.93 0.32
N LEU A 72 3.99 1.78 1.31
CA LEU A 72 5.42 1.96 1.12
C LEU A 72 5.97 0.93 0.12
N LEU A 73 5.65 -0.36 0.33
CA LEU A 73 6.11 -1.45 -0.53
C LEU A 73 5.62 -1.30 -1.97
N ILE A 74 4.35 -0.95 -2.16
CA ILE A 74 3.80 -0.69 -3.51
C ILE A 74 4.54 0.48 -4.16
N SER A 75 4.74 1.58 -3.44
CA SER A 75 5.45 2.74 -3.96
C SER A 75 6.89 2.41 -4.37
N PHE A 76 7.65 1.75 -3.50
CA PHE A 76 9.03 1.35 -3.79
C PHE A 76 9.11 0.30 -4.91
N THR A 77 8.13 -0.61 -5.00
CA THR A 77 8.04 -1.59 -6.09
C THR A 77 7.83 -0.89 -7.43
N ILE A 78 6.96 0.13 -7.49
CA ILE A 78 6.75 0.96 -8.68
C ILE A 78 8.06 1.68 -9.07
N LEU A 79 8.72 2.34 -8.11
CA LEU A 79 10.00 3.02 -8.33
C LEU A 79 11.07 2.08 -8.89
N LYS A 80 11.22 0.91 -8.27
CA LYS A 80 12.19 -0.10 -8.69
C LYS A 80 11.89 -0.62 -10.09
N LYS A 81 10.63 -0.96 -10.37
CA LYS A 81 10.21 -1.52 -11.67
C LYS A 81 10.23 -0.50 -12.81
N LYS A 82 10.08 0.80 -12.52
CA LYS A 82 10.17 1.88 -13.51
C LYS A 82 11.57 2.50 -13.63
N ASN A 83 12.58 1.98 -12.93
CA ASN A 83 13.92 2.57 -12.84
C ASN A 83 13.90 4.08 -12.49
N LEU A 84 12.94 4.51 -11.67
CA LEU A 84 12.80 5.90 -11.21
C LEU A 84 13.58 6.16 -9.91
N HIS A 85 14.25 5.13 -9.38
CA HIS A 85 15.07 5.24 -8.16
C HIS A 85 16.33 6.09 -8.35
N THR A 86 16.73 6.39 -9.58
CA THR A 86 17.90 7.21 -9.90
C THR A 86 17.71 8.68 -9.53
N HIS A 87 16.47 9.15 -9.36
CA HIS A 87 16.18 10.50 -8.88
C HIS A 87 15.69 10.47 -7.42
N ILE A 88 16.45 11.12 -6.54
CA ILE A 88 16.14 11.27 -5.10
C ILE A 88 14.74 11.84 -4.85
N GLY A 89 14.24 12.71 -5.74
CA GLY A 89 12.88 13.27 -5.64
C GLY A 89 11.76 12.21 -5.66
N PHE A 90 11.88 11.16 -6.46
CA PHE A 90 10.86 10.11 -6.50
C PHE A 90 10.90 9.22 -5.25
N ILE A 91 12.09 9.01 -4.67
CA ILE A 91 12.23 8.30 -3.38
C ILE A 91 11.51 9.08 -2.28
N LEU A 92 11.63 10.41 -2.27
CA LEU A 92 10.90 11.28 -1.36
C LEU A 92 9.37 11.10 -1.48
N ILE A 93 8.85 11.03 -2.71
CA ILE A 93 7.42 10.79 -2.97
C ILE A 93 6.98 9.42 -2.42
N GLY A 94 7.84 8.41 -2.50
CA GLY A 94 7.58 7.10 -1.90
C GLY A 94 7.53 7.12 -0.37
N PHE A 95 8.41 7.89 0.27
CA PHE A 95 8.31 8.14 1.71
C PHE A 95 7.07 8.95 2.08
N PHE A 96 6.67 9.89 1.22
CA PHE A 96 5.46 10.69 1.38
C PHE A 96 4.21 9.81 1.37
N SER A 97 4.20 8.72 0.59
CA SER A 97 3.16 7.69 0.64
C SER A 97 3.05 7.06 2.04
N GLY A 98 4.17 6.73 2.69
CA GLY A 98 4.16 6.22 4.06
C GLY A 98 3.60 7.23 5.06
N ILE A 99 4.01 8.50 4.97
CA ILE A 99 3.53 9.57 5.87
C ILE A 99 2.02 9.78 5.70
N LEU A 100 1.53 9.87 4.46
CA LEU A 100 0.10 9.97 4.18
C LEU A 100 -0.67 8.74 4.66
N ALA A 101 -0.05 7.55 4.59
CA ALA A 101 -0.65 6.34 5.10
C ALA A 101 -0.83 6.35 6.63
N VAL A 102 0.07 7.01 7.38
CA VAL A 102 -0.06 7.13 8.84
C VAL A 102 -1.27 7.98 9.22
N ILE A 103 -1.52 9.07 8.48
CA ILE A 103 -2.56 10.06 8.80
C ILE A 103 -3.94 9.61 8.28
N LEU A 104 -4.00 9.11 7.04
CA LEU A 104 -5.23 8.83 6.31
C LEU A 104 -5.44 7.33 6.03
N GLY A 105 -4.57 6.46 6.54
CA GLY A 105 -4.59 5.02 6.26
C GLY A 105 -4.25 4.69 4.81
N GLY A 106 -4.67 3.50 4.36
CA GLY A 106 -4.44 3.04 2.98
C GLY A 106 -5.00 3.99 1.90
N PHE A 107 -6.01 4.79 2.24
CA PHE A 107 -6.57 5.79 1.34
C PHE A 107 -5.57 6.88 0.97
N GLY A 108 -4.89 7.47 1.97
CA GLY A 108 -3.90 8.51 1.71
C GLY A 108 -2.61 7.96 1.13
N GLY A 109 -2.14 6.82 1.63
CA GLY A 109 -0.86 6.25 1.22
C GLY A 109 -0.81 5.80 -0.24
N LEU A 110 -1.97 5.45 -0.82
CA LEU A 110 -2.03 5.09 -2.22
C LEU A 110 -2.09 6.29 -3.17
N ILE A 111 -2.28 7.53 -2.69
CA ILE A 111 -2.31 8.73 -3.55
C ILE A 111 -0.97 8.94 -4.26
N PRO A 112 0.19 8.90 -3.56
CA PRO A 112 1.47 9.02 -4.26
C PRO A 112 1.76 7.78 -5.13
N CYS A 113 1.29 6.60 -4.74
CA CYS A 113 1.40 5.38 -5.55
C CYS A 113 0.64 5.51 -6.89
N LEU A 114 -0.57 6.08 -6.85
CA LEU A 114 -1.38 6.39 -8.02
C LEU A 114 -0.61 7.30 -8.97
N TYR A 115 -0.06 8.41 -8.45
CA TYR A 115 0.72 9.35 -9.24
C TYR A 115 1.94 8.68 -9.88
N LEU A 116 2.74 7.94 -9.10
CA LEU A 116 3.92 7.21 -9.59
C LEU A 116 3.56 6.18 -10.68
N SER A 117 2.36 5.59 -10.63
CA SER A 117 1.91 4.63 -11.64
C SER A 117 1.67 5.25 -13.02
N THR A 118 1.36 6.54 -13.08
CA THR A 118 1.12 7.31 -14.32
C THR A 118 2.41 7.79 -15.00
N LEU A 119 3.52 7.82 -14.26
CA LEU A 119 4.81 8.28 -14.78
C LEU A 119 5.37 7.33 -15.86
N PRO A 120 6.04 7.90 -16.88
CA PRO A 120 6.71 7.11 -17.90
C PRO A 120 7.85 6.28 -17.31
N ASN A 121 8.10 5.12 -17.91
CA ASN A 121 9.23 4.27 -17.52
C ASN A 121 10.52 4.85 -18.09
N ASN A 122 11.51 5.15 -17.23
CA ASN A 122 12.78 5.74 -17.63
C ASN A 122 13.71 4.74 -18.35
N SER A 123 13.33 3.46 -18.41
CA SER A 123 14.07 2.40 -19.12
C SER A 123 14.13 2.56 -20.65
N LYS A 124 13.47 3.57 -21.24
CA LYS A 124 13.52 3.83 -22.70
C LYS A 124 14.63 4.79 -23.14
N ASN A 125 15.42 5.33 -22.21
CA ASN A 125 16.43 6.37 -22.48
C ASN A 125 17.89 5.94 -22.23
N ASN A 126 18.17 4.64 -22.07
CA ASN A 126 19.53 4.09 -22.05
C ASN A 126 19.67 3.03 -23.13
#